data_AF-A0A9D6NK73-F1
#
_entry.id   AF-A0A9D6NK73-F1
#
_cell.length_a   1.000
_cell.length_b   1.000
_cell.length_c   1.000
_cell.angle_alpha   90.00
_cell.angle_beta   90.00
_cell.angle_gamma   90.00
#
_symmetry.space_group_name_H-M   'P 1'
#
loop_
_entity.id
_entity.type
_entity.pdbx_description
1 polymer ?
#
loop_
_entity_poly.entity_id
_entity_poly.type
_entity_poly.pdbx_seq_one_letter_code
_entity_poly.pdbx_strand_id
1 'polypeptide(L)' 'MKVLIAEPVGEEGIDLLRRHAEVDIRSDLKSEELLSLIGDYEALVVRSQT' A
#
# COMPACT_ATOMS: atom_id res chain seq x y z
N MET A 1 -5.59 -11.67 -1.49
CA MET A 1 -4.64 -10.77 -0.81
C MET A 1 -4.38 -9.53 -1.63
N LYS A 2 -5.08 -8.45 -1.28
CA LYS A 2 -4.83 -7.10 -1.80
C LYS A 2 -4.03 -6.31 -0.77
N VAL A 3 -2.96 -5.68 -1.22
CA VAL A 3 -2.04 -4.90 -0.38
C VAL A 3 -1.98 -3.49 -0.91
N LEU A 4 -2.29 -2.52 -0.04
CA LEU A 4 -2.18 -1.11 -0.33
C LEU A 4 -0.82 -0.58 0.13
N ILE A 5 -0.06 0.01 -0.77
CA ILE A 5 1.15 0.77 -0.47
C ILE A 5 0.81 2.25 -0.49
N ALA A 6 0.61 2.84 0.70
CA ALA A 6 0.21 4.24 0.86
C ALA A 6 1.41 5.21 0.91
N GLU A 7 2.64 4.70 0.94
CA GLU A 7 3.87 5.50 0.99
C GLU A 7 4.96 4.92 0.09
N PRO A 8 5.98 5.71 -0.29
CA PRO A 8 7.07 5.24 -1.13
C PRO A 8 7.81 4.06 -0.49
N VAL A 9 7.87 2.95 -1.20
CA VAL A 9 8.65 1.74 -0.86
C VAL A 9 9.63 1.49 -2.01
N GLY A 10 10.80 0.92 -1.70
CA GLY A 10 11.78 0.56 -2.74
C GLY A 10 11.22 -0.49 -3.72
N GLU A 11 11.66 -0.42 -4.98
CA GLU A 11 11.19 -1.31 -6.06
C GLU A 11 11.38 -2.79 -5.73
N GLU A 12 12.50 -3.17 -5.11
CA GLU A 12 12.73 -4.57 -4.69
C GLU A 12 11.66 -5.09 -3.71
N GLY A 13 11.20 -4.23 -2.80
CA GLY A 13 10.13 -4.57 -1.85
C GLY A 13 8.78 -4.72 -2.54
N ILE A 14 8.48 -3.83 -3.50
CA ILE A 14 7.27 -3.89 -4.31
C ILE A 14 7.25 -5.17 -5.15
N ASP A 15 8.35 -5.49 -5.81
CA ASP A 15 8.47 -6.68 -6.65
C ASP A 15 8.34 -7.97 -5.86
N LEU A 16 8.87 -8.00 -4.63
CA LEU A 16 8.68 -9.13 -3.72
C LEU A 16 7.20 -9.27 -3.33
N LEU A 17 6.52 -8.17 -2.99
CA LEU A 17 5.10 -8.19 -2.62
C LEU A 17 4.21 -8.62 -3.78
N ARG A 18 4.49 -8.15 -5.01
CA ARG A 18 3.75 -8.51 -6.23
C ARG A 18 3.80 -10.00 -6.56
N ARG A 19 4.83 -10.72 -6.10
CA ARG A 19 4.91 -12.19 -6.27
C ARG A 19 3.94 -12.95 -5.38
N HIS A 20 3.44 -12.33 -4.31
CA HIS A 20 2.62 -12.98 -3.28
C HIS A 20 1.21 -12.38 -3.18
N ALA A 21 0.98 -11.16 -3.68
CA ALA A 21 -0.27 -10.43 -3.55
C ALA A 21 -0.50 -9.44 -4.70
N GLU A 22 -1.74 -8.98 -4.84
CA GLU A 22 -2.10 -7.84 -5.69
C GLU A 22 -1.71 -6.56 -4.97
N VAL A 23 -0.77 -5.80 -5.55
CA VAL A 23 -0.16 -4.63 -4.93
C VAL A 23 -0.63 -3.36 -5.64
N ASP A 24 -1.35 -2.51 -4.91
CA ASP A 24 -1.77 -1.19 -5.36
C ASP A 24 -0.90 -0.13 -4.69
N ILE A 25 -0.27 0.73 -5.50
CA ILE A 25 0.60 1.81 -5.03
C ILE A 25 -0.14 3.12 -5.16
N ARG A 26 -0.44 3.75 -4.03
CA ARG A 26 -1.25 4.97 -3.92
C ARG A 26 -0.62 5.90 -2.88
N SER A 27 0.48 6.55 -3.26
CA SER A 27 1.29 7.39 -2.36
C SER A 27 0.74 8.78 -2.06
N ASP A 28 -0.38 9.16 -2.69
CA ASP A 28 -0.97 10.51 -2.60
C ASP A 28 -2.44 10.44 -2.10
N LEU A 29 -2.73 9.47 -1.23
CA LEU A 29 -4.07 9.32 -0.67
C LEU A 29 -4.29 10.32 0.46
N LYS A 30 -5.39 11.07 0.38
CA LYS A 30 -5.90 11.80 1.54
C LYS A 30 -6.46 10.82 2.57
N SER A 31 -6.44 11.20 3.84
CA SER A 31 -6.99 10.37 4.92
C SER A 31 -8.44 9.95 4.69
N GLU A 32 -9.26 10.81 4.09
CA GLU A 32 -10.67 10.52 3.76
C GLU A 32 -10.81 9.45 2.67
N GLU A 33 -9.95 9.51 1.66
CA GLU A 33 -9.92 8.53 0.58
C GLU A 33 -9.44 7.19 1.10
N LEU A 34 -8.36 7.20 1.89
CA LEU A 34 -7.84 6.01 2.57
C LEU A 34 -8.92 5.34 3.42
N LEU A 35 -9.64 6.10 4.24
CA LEU A 35 -10.74 5.55 5.07
C LEU A 35 -11.83 4.88 4.23
N SER A 36 -12.10 5.40 3.04
CA SER A 36 -13.15 4.86 2.16
C SER A 36 -12.73 3.58 1.45
N LEU A 37 -11.45 3.44 1.12
CA LEU A 37 -10.91 2.31 0.33
C LEU A 37 -10.20 1.24 1.17
N ILE A 38 -9.72 1.54 2.38
CA ILE A 38 -8.89 0.63 3.17
C ILE A 38 -9.60 -0.68 3.52
N GLY A 39 -10.93 -0.69 3.57
CA GLY A 39 -11.74 -1.89 3.80
C GLY A 39 -11.64 -2.94 2.68
N ASP A 40 -11.20 -2.55 1.48
CA ASP A 40 -11.02 -3.46 0.34
C ASP A 40 -9.66 -4.19 0.38
N TYR A 41 -8.78 -3.83 1.32
CA TYR A 41 -7.41 -4.35 1.40
C TYR A 41 -7.21 -5.22 2.65
N GLU A 42 -6.38 -6.24 2.51
CA GLU A 42 -6.02 -7.15 3.60
C GLU A 42 -4.77 -6.66 4.34
N ALA A 43 -3.98 -5.77 3.73
CA ALA A 43 -2.81 -5.16 4.34
C ALA A 43 -2.56 -3.73 3.85
N LEU A 44 -1.95 -2.93 4.72
CA LEU A 44 -1.49 -1.56 4.47
C LEU A 44 0.02 -1.48 4.73
N VAL A 45 0.77 -0.94 3.78
CA VAL A 45 2.20 -0.66 3.90
C VAL A 45 2.41 0.86 3.95
N VAL A 46 3.07 1.29 5.02
CA VAL A 46 3.45 2.68 5.29
C VAL A 46 4.93 2.74 5.64
N ARG A 47 5.58 3.89 5.45
CA ARG A 47 6.98 4.11 5.82
C ARG A 47 7.01 4.95 7.09
N SER A 48 7.86 4.59 8.04
CA SER A 48 8.12 5.47 9.18
C SER A 48 8.78 6.75 8.67
N GLN A 49 8.05 7.86 8.66
CA GLN A 49 8.65 9.19 8.66
C GLN A 49 9.04 9.52 10.10
N THR A 50 10.34 9.44 10.39
CA THR A 50 10.93 10.13 11.55
C THR A 50 11.11 11.60 11.26
#